data_AF-A0AAE3KM46-F1
#
_entry.id   AF-A0AAE3KM46-F1
#
_cell.length_a   1.000
_cell.length_b   1.000
_cell.length_c   1.000
_cell.angle_alpha   90.00
_cell.angle_beta   90.00
_cell.angle_gamma   90.00
#
_symmetry.space_group_name_H-M   'P 1'
#
loop_
_entity.id
_entity.type
_entity.pdbx_description
1 polymer ?
#
loop_
_entity_poly.entity_id
_entity_poly.type
_entity_poly.pdbx_seq_one_letter_code
_entity_poly.pdbx_strand_id
1 'polypeptide(L)' 'MNSLLSEQILPLTITEKLQLIEDIWNSVVIEPDQIPLTQSQKQELDRRLASYQNIENCGESWGIVKQRIIKHDI' A
#
# COMPACT_ATOMS: atom_id res chain seq x y z
N MET A 1 18.86 10.58 -15.48
CA MET A 1 18.98 9.79 -14.23
C MET A 1 20.36 10.02 -13.67
N ASN A 2 20.47 10.24 -12.36
CA ASN A 2 21.75 10.52 -11.71
C ASN A 2 22.61 9.23 -11.74
N SER A 3 23.64 9.17 -12.59
CA SER A 3 24.44 7.95 -12.87
C SER A 3 24.92 7.27 -11.59
N LEU A 4 25.30 8.07 -10.60
CA LEU A 4 25.80 7.65 -9.31
C LEU A 4 24.77 6.87 -8.48
N LEU A 5 23.47 7.18 -8.61
CA LEU A 5 22.42 6.45 -7.90
C LEU A 5 22.20 5.07 -8.52
N SER A 6 22.24 4.98 -9.85
CA SER A 6 22.11 3.71 -10.57
C SER A 6 23.27 2.77 -10.24
N GLU A 7 24.50 3.29 -10.16
CA GLU A 7 25.69 2.50 -9.78
C GLU A 7 25.61 1.95 -8.35
N GLN A 8 24.94 2.65 -7.44
CA GLN A 8 24.73 2.20 -6.04
C GLN A 8 23.57 1.20 -5.91
N ILE A 9 22.54 1.31 -6.76
CA ILE A 9 21.33 0.47 -6.68
C ILE A 9 21.49 -0.84 -7.44
N LEU A 10 22.17 -0.83 -8.59
CA LEU A 10 22.31 -2.03 -9.45
C LEU A 10 22.90 -3.26 -8.73
N PRO A 11 23.96 -3.12 -7.89
CA PRO A 11 24.58 -4.25 -7.20
C PRO A 11 23.71 -4.86 -6.10
N LEU A 12 22.68 -4.16 -5.62
CA LEU A 12 21.82 -4.64 -4.54
C LEU A 12 21.06 -5.90 -4.97
N THR A 13 20.92 -6.82 -4.01
CA THR A 13 20.01 -7.97 -4.11
C THR A 13 18.56 -7.49 -4.23
N ILE A 14 17.66 -8.38 -4.65
CA ILE A 14 16.23 -8.07 -4.74
C ILE A 14 15.69 -7.63 -3.37
N THR A 15 16.08 -8.32 -2.29
CA THR A 15 15.66 -7.99 -0.93
C THR A 15 16.12 -6.59 -0.51
N GLU A 16 17.38 -6.23 -0.77
CA GLU A 16 17.90 -4.90 -0.45
C GLU A 16 17.24 -3.80 -1.29
N LYS A 17 16.93 -4.08 -2.57
CA LYS A 17 16.17 -3.16 -3.42
C LYS A 17 14.76 -2.93 -2.87
N LEU A 18 14.10 -3.99 -2.42
CA LEU A 18 12.77 -3.88 -1.82
C LEU A 18 12.82 -3.08 -0.51
N GLN A 19 13.81 -3.34 0.34
CA GLN A 19 14.00 -2.57 1.57
C GLN A 19 14.27 -1.09 1.28
N LEU A 20 15.14 -0.80 0.31
CA LEU A 20 15.44 0.57 -0.08
C LEU A 20 14.19 1.30 -0.62
N ILE A 21 13.34 0.60 -1.39
CA ILE A 21 12.05 1.15 -1.84
C ILE A 21 11.16 1.48 -0.66
N GLU A 22 11.06 0.57 0.32
CA GLU A 22 10.28 0.77 1.55
C GLU A 22 10.81 1.96 2.36
N ASP A 23 12.12 2.06 2.55
CA ASP A 23 12.77 3.14 3.31
C ASP A 23 12.57 4.50 2.62
N ILE A 24 12.75 4.56 1.30
CA ILE A 24 12.47 5.77 0.51
C ILE A 24 11.00 6.13 0.63
N TRP A 25 10.10 5.16 0.48
CA TRP A 25 8.67 5.41 0.63
C TRP A 25 8.35 6.00 2.00
N ASN A 26 8.84 5.39 3.07
CA ASN A 26 8.70 5.86 4.45
C ASN A 26 9.26 7.27 4.65
N SER A 27 10.38 7.62 3.99
CA SER A 27 10.96 8.98 4.06
C SER A 27 10.11 10.07 3.39
N VAL A 28 9.28 9.69 2.41
CA VAL A 28 8.41 10.61 1.66
C VAL A 28 6.98 10.59 2.22
N VAL A 29 6.67 9.69 3.16
CA VAL A 29 5.41 9.73 3.90
C VAL A 29 5.34 11.06 4.63
N ILE A 30 4.57 11.98 4.06
CA ILE A 30 4.02 13.12 4.77
C ILE A 30 3.26 12.53 5.95
N GLU A 31 3.57 12.97 7.18
CA GLU A 31 2.80 12.62 8.37
C GLU A 31 1.30 12.68 7.99
N PRO A 32 0.53 11.58 8.07
CA PRO A 32 -0.84 11.54 7.57
C PRO A 32 -1.71 12.65 8.15
N ASP A 33 -1.38 13.09 9.37
CA ASP A 33 -2.03 14.17 10.12
C ASP A 33 -1.78 15.57 9.51
N GLN A 34 -0.77 15.71 8.64
CA GLN A 34 -0.41 16.95 7.94
C GLN A 34 -1.15 17.12 6.62
N ILE A 35 -1.91 16.12 6.15
CA ILE A 35 -2.75 16.27 4.96
C ILE A 35 -4.09 16.86 5.39
N PRO A 36 -4.37 18.15 5.16
CA PRO A 36 -5.61 18.76 5.60
C PRO A 36 -6.78 18.14 4.84
N LEU A 37 -7.63 17.40 5.55
CA LEU A 37 -8.89 16.92 5.02
C LEU A 37 -9.96 17.99 5.15
N THR A 38 -10.68 18.24 4.06
CA THR A 38 -11.92 19.01 4.10
C THR A 38 -12.96 18.30 4.96
N GLN A 39 -13.94 19.05 5.47
CA GLN A 39 -15.04 18.47 6.26
C GLN A 39 -15.80 17.37 5.51
N SER A 40 -16.03 17.57 4.20
CA SER A 40 -16.71 16.59 3.35
C SER A 40 -15.92 15.27 3.23
N GLN A 41 -14.60 15.36 3.08
CA GLN A 41 -13.74 14.17 3.05
C GLN A 41 -13.76 13.42 4.38
N LYS A 42 -13.71 14.12 5.52
CA LYS A 42 -13.83 13.49 6.85
C LYS A 42 -15.16 12.77 7.02
N GLN A 43 -16.26 13.42 6.66
CA GLN A 43 -17.60 12.81 6.72
C GLN A 43 -17.72 11.55 5.85
N GLU A 44 -17.13 11.56 4.65
CA GLU A 44 -17.15 10.38 3.78
C GLU A 44 -16.29 9.24 4.34
N LEU A 45 -15.13 9.55 4.95
CA LEU A 45 -14.30 8.55 5.62
C LEU A 45 -15.03 7.93 6.82
N ASP A 46 -15.68 8.74 7.65
CA ASP A 46 -16.47 8.26 8.80
C ASP A 46 -17.62 7.36 8.33
N ARG A 47 -18.32 7.75 7.25
CA ARG A 47 -19.40 6.95 6.65
C ARG A 47 -18.89 5.60 6.14
N ARG A 48 -17.73 5.57 5.45
CA ARG A 48 -17.11 4.33 4.95
C ARG A 48 -16.64 3.44 6.09
N LEU A 49 -16.07 4.02 7.14
CA LEU A 49 -15.62 3.26 8.32
C LEU A 49 -16.80 2.63 9.05
N ALA A 50 -17.88 3.38 9.28
CA ALA A 50 -19.10 2.84 9.87
C ALA A 50 -19.72 1.76 8.98
N SER A 51 -19.72 1.95 7.65
CA SER A 51 -20.16 0.91 6.72
C SER A 51 -19.29 -0.34 6.84
N TYR A 52 -17.97 -0.20 6.88
CA TYR A 52 -17.03 -1.32 6.98
C TYR A 52 -17.20 -2.11 8.28
N GLN A 53 -17.40 -1.45 9.41
CA GLN A 53 -17.65 -2.09 10.70
C GLN A 53 -18.96 -2.89 10.74
N ASN A 54 -19.94 -2.50 9.92
CA ASN A 54 -21.24 -3.15 9.81
C ASN A 54 -21.33 -4.13 8.63
N ILE A 55 -20.24 -4.36 7.89
CA ILE A 55 -20.22 -5.33 6.80
C ILE A 55 -20.20 -6.75 7.41
N GLU A 56 -21.27 -7.50 7.18
CA GLU A 56 -21.32 -8.96 7.40
C GLU A 56 -20.46 -9.72 6.37
N ASN A 57 -20.19 -9.12 5.22
CA ASN A 57 -19.37 -9.70 4.15
C ASN A 57 -17.89 -9.33 4.33
N CYS A 58 -17.29 -9.85 5.40
CA CYS A 58 -15.85 -9.81 5.61
C CYS A 58 -15.19 -10.38 4.35
N GLY A 59 -14.52 -9.52 3.58
CA GLY A 59 -13.83 -9.96 2.37
C GLY A 59 -12.98 -11.20 2.62
N GLU A 60 -12.78 -12.02 1.59
CA GLU A 60 -12.07 -13.28 1.77
C GLU A 60 -10.58 -13.05 2.04
N SER A 61 -9.99 -13.92 2.86
CA SER A 61 -8.56 -13.85 3.14
C SER A 61 -7.74 -13.90 1.84
N TRP A 62 -6.58 -13.24 1.85
CA TRP A 62 -5.68 -13.25 0.70
C TRP A 62 -5.35 -14.67 0.21
N GLY A 63 -5.24 -15.65 1.11
CA GLY A 63 -5.02 -17.05 0.74
C GLY A 63 -6.13 -17.61 -0.16
N ILE A 64 -7.39 -17.34 0.14
CA ILE A 64 -8.53 -17.81 -0.67
C ILE A 64 -8.60 -17.06 -2.01
N VAL A 65 -8.39 -15.74 -1.99
CA VAL A 65 -8.36 -14.92 -3.21
C VAL A 65 -7.23 -15.37 -4.13
N LYS A 66 -6.02 -15.57 -3.60
CA LYS A 66 -4.85 -16.06 -4.34
C LYS A 66 -5.12 -17.42 -4.97
N GLN A 67 -5.73 -18.36 -4.24
CA GLN A 67 -6.10 -19.67 -4.79
C GLN A 67 -7.09 -19.55 -5.95
N ARG A 68 -8.05 -18.63 -5.88
CA ARG A 68 -9.01 -18.40 -6.97
C ARG A 68 -8.34 -17.87 -8.22
N ILE A 69 -7.46 -16.89 -8.07
CA ILE A 69 -6.70 -16.30 -9.20
C ILE A 69 -5.86 -17.38 -9.87
N ILE A 70 -5.07 -18.15 -9.09
CA ILE A 70 -4.21 -19.21 -9.62
C ILE A 70 -5.02 -20.35 -10.26
N LYS A 71 -6.21 -20.68 -9.71
CA LYS A 71 -7.09 -21.71 -10.30
C LYS A 71 -7.78 -21.28 -11.60
N HIS A 72 -7.89 -19.97 -11.87
CA HIS A 72 -8.53 -19.45 -13.09
C HIS A 72 -7.58 -19.36 -14.29
N ASP A 73 -6.27 -19.59 -14.09
CA ASP A 73 -5.23 -19.57 -15.13
C ASP A 73 -4.81 -21.00 -15.60
N ILE A 74 -5.74 -21.97 -15.62
CA ILE A 74 -5.53 -23.31 -16.24
C ILE A 74 -6.71 -23.66 -17.14
#